data_AF-A0A1M6IFF4-F1
#
_entry.id   AF-A0A1M6IFF4-F1
#
_cell.length_a   1.000
_cell.length_b   1.000
_cell.length_c   1.000
_cell.angle_alpha   90.00
_cell.angle_beta   90.00
_cell.angle_gamma   90.00
#
_symmetry.space_group_name_H-M   'P 1'
#
loop_
_entity.id
_entity.type
_entity.pdbx_description
1 polymer ?
#
loop_
_entity_poly.entity_id
_entity_poly.type
_entity_poly.pdbx_seq_one_letter_code
_entity_poly.pdbx_strand_id
1 'polypeptide(L)'
;MENNNLSTSLLSYLKQENIVLDKEAFNFRLLTHPNYPGLSSIVNTLEYFDITCDAYQVDIKNLNSTPDHYLTFLKGRYGKQDLHHVQKKDNTYYLDTQKTSIAHLKNRWKGIVLLLEGKTNQTSKNSAKTRSLIPILGISSLLIFIGLIVNYNTVLESLFYIFPLTGLVLSILSLKHIFQIENPVFDKFCKISTNSDCNSVINSKKWKIFEKISFSDISLIFFLSQLVSYFALSIADYTSAFFAYQTTILYCSLAIIAASIYFQKFVEKKWCPICLGISAILIIEAVYIQYLIEFKHHYNTNALLLFGAIVLGLTFSWTHLKKLFNRLRFLEEIEIKSTRFLRNYSVFKTAILKTHSIDPITLNSNNADLTITLITNPFCDYCQQAHSLLEKIKAKYPNRVSLDLLLNIDIEDEYEEYKLVCQRMITMQLNNKGQQFLAALHDWFEDENPNGWLVKYDLEIDENKANKTLITQKQWCIQNQVDFTPAVLINGYKYPLIYDIEHLDYFIQDLLNDSDFLTQERKYSGDLQLV
;
A
#
# COMPACT_ATOMS: atom_id res chain seq x y z
N MET A 1 15.84 -3.88 -2.09
CA MET A 1 15.15 -2.94 -1.18
C MET A 1 16.06 -1.75 -0.84
N GLU A 2 16.46 -0.94 -1.83
CA GLU A 2 17.23 0.31 -1.61
C GLU A 2 16.35 1.58 -1.67
N ASN A 3 15.03 1.42 -1.89
CA ASN A 3 14.10 2.53 -2.07
C ASN A 3 13.36 2.96 -0.78
N ASN A 4 13.66 2.32 0.37
CA ASN A 4 12.97 2.59 1.65
C ASN A 4 13.33 3.93 2.32
N ASN A 5 14.39 4.61 1.88
CA ASN A 5 14.76 5.89 2.51
C ASN A 5 13.80 7.01 2.13
N LEU A 6 13.33 7.07 0.88
CA LEU A 6 12.56 8.22 0.39
C LEU A 6 11.20 8.37 1.08
N SER A 7 10.41 7.29 1.15
CA SER A 7 9.11 7.29 1.85
C SER A 7 9.28 7.57 3.34
N THR A 8 10.29 6.95 3.97
CA THR A 8 10.60 7.14 5.38
C THR A 8 10.95 8.59 5.71
N SER A 9 11.79 9.24 4.89
CA SER A 9 12.16 10.65 5.05
C SER A 9 10.95 11.57 4.90
N LEU A 10 10.09 11.34 3.89
CA LEU A 10 8.85 12.10 3.71
C LEU A 10 7.93 11.97 4.90
N LEU A 11 7.62 10.74 5.32
CA LEU A 11 6.74 10.48 6.47
C LEU A 11 7.32 11.04 7.77
N SER A 12 8.65 11.04 7.91
CA SER A 12 9.30 11.66 9.06
C SER A 12 9.12 13.17 9.09
N TYR A 13 9.19 13.86 7.94
CA TYR A 13 9.00 15.30 7.86
C TYR A 13 7.52 15.69 8.02
N LEU A 14 6.61 14.97 7.36
CA LEU A 14 5.16 15.13 7.53
C LEU A 14 4.73 15.01 8.99
N LYS A 15 5.30 14.03 9.72
CA LYS A 15 5.05 13.88 11.16
C LYS A 15 5.57 15.06 11.97
N GLN A 16 6.71 15.64 11.58
CA GLN A 16 7.30 16.81 12.25
C GLN A 16 6.42 18.06 12.08
N GLU A 17 5.84 18.24 10.89
CA GLU A 17 4.91 19.33 10.57
C GLU A 17 3.48 19.07 11.07
N ASN A 18 3.25 18.00 11.82
CA ASN A 18 1.92 17.58 12.33
C ASN A 18 0.86 17.37 11.23
N ILE A 19 1.29 16.99 10.03
CA ILE A 19 0.39 16.68 8.91
C ILE A 19 -0.11 15.24 9.08
N VAL A 20 -1.43 15.08 9.25
CA VAL A 20 -2.07 13.79 9.51
C VAL A 20 -2.63 13.23 8.22
N LEU A 21 -2.17 12.05 7.81
CA LEU A 21 -2.69 11.36 6.63
C LEU A 21 -2.68 9.84 6.81
N ASP A 22 -3.37 9.14 5.93
CA ASP A 22 -3.28 7.69 5.81
C ASP A 22 -1.93 7.30 5.18
N LYS A 23 -1.02 6.78 6.01
CA LYS A 23 0.34 6.43 5.60
C LYS A 23 0.38 5.29 4.59
N GLU A 24 -0.54 4.34 4.68
CA GLU A 24 -0.61 3.20 3.77
C GLU A 24 -1.07 3.70 2.39
N ALA A 25 -2.13 4.50 2.35
CA ALA A 25 -2.60 5.11 1.11
C ALA A 25 -1.54 6.03 0.47
N PHE A 26 -0.84 6.85 1.27
CA PHE A 26 0.23 7.72 0.78
C PHE A 26 1.40 6.91 0.19
N ASN A 27 1.88 5.90 0.93
CA ASN A 27 2.97 5.04 0.46
C ASN A 27 2.57 4.29 -0.81
N PHE A 28 1.35 3.76 -0.87
CA PHE A 28 0.86 3.07 -2.06
C PHE A 28 0.82 4.00 -3.27
N ARG A 29 0.26 5.21 -3.13
CA ARG A 29 0.19 6.21 -4.21
C ARG A 29 1.57 6.64 -4.70
N LEU A 30 2.52 6.81 -3.78
CA LEU A 30 3.90 7.17 -4.08
C LEU A 30 4.63 6.04 -4.83
N LEU A 31 4.55 4.81 -4.31
CA LEU A 31 5.22 3.65 -4.88
C LEU A 31 4.67 3.25 -6.26
N THR A 32 3.38 3.47 -6.48
CA THR A 32 2.71 3.20 -7.77
C THR A 32 2.87 4.35 -8.77
N HIS A 33 3.54 5.45 -8.43
CA HIS A 33 3.74 6.55 -9.36
C HIS A 33 4.72 6.14 -10.50
N PRO A 34 4.42 6.42 -11.78
CA PRO A 34 5.26 6.02 -12.93
C PRO A 34 6.72 6.50 -12.82
N ASN A 35 6.89 7.75 -12.39
CA ASN A 35 8.20 8.38 -12.23
C ASN A 35 8.90 8.10 -10.89
N TYR A 36 8.40 7.18 -10.06
CA TYR A 36 9.07 6.81 -8.81
C TYR A 36 10.47 6.21 -9.08
N PRO A 37 11.54 6.61 -8.37
CA PRO A 37 11.59 7.44 -7.15
C PRO A 37 11.94 8.93 -7.38
N GLY A 38 11.60 9.52 -8.53
CA GLY A 38 11.93 10.91 -8.89
C GLY A 38 11.13 11.99 -8.15
N LEU A 39 11.57 13.25 -8.23
CA LEU A 39 10.92 14.40 -7.58
C LEU A 39 9.46 14.59 -8.01
N SER A 40 9.14 14.35 -9.29
CA SER A 40 7.75 14.46 -9.77
C SER A 40 6.81 13.48 -9.05
N SER A 41 7.29 12.27 -8.70
CA SER A 41 6.48 11.34 -7.91
C SER A 41 6.16 11.86 -6.51
N ILE A 42 7.07 12.63 -5.92
CA ILE A 42 6.91 13.22 -4.59
C ILE A 42 5.91 14.37 -4.66
N VAL A 43 6.14 15.35 -5.54
CA VAL A 43 5.31 16.55 -5.67
C VAL A 43 3.88 16.17 -6.03
N ASN A 44 3.68 15.34 -7.05
CA ASN A 44 2.34 14.94 -7.49
C ASN A 44 1.59 14.12 -6.41
N THR A 45 2.31 13.32 -5.62
CA THR A 45 1.67 12.58 -4.53
C THR A 45 1.28 13.53 -3.40
N LEU A 46 2.13 14.49 -3.03
CA LEU A 46 1.81 15.49 -2.00
C LEU A 46 0.61 16.35 -2.41
N GLU A 47 0.60 16.82 -3.67
CA GLU A 47 -0.51 17.61 -4.24
C GLU A 47 -1.83 16.84 -4.19
N TYR A 48 -1.82 15.53 -4.47
CA TYR A 48 -3.01 14.68 -4.35
C TYR A 48 -3.60 14.63 -2.92
N PHE A 49 -2.76 14.80 -1.89
CA PHE A 49 -3.17 14.86 -0.49
C PHE A 49 -3.37 16.30 0.01
N ASP A 50 -3.47 17.29 -0.89
CA ASP A 50 -3.61 18.72 -0.57
C ASP A 50 -2.43 19.27 0.25
N ILE A 51 -1.22 18.75 0.00
CA ILE A 51 0.03 19.20 0.63
C ILE A 51 0.85 19.92 -0.44
N THR A 52 1.10 21.21 -0.23
CA THR A 52 1.96 22.00 -1.10
C THR A 52 3.42 21.70 -0.80
N CYS A 53 4.21 21.61 -1.86
CA CYS A 53 5.64 21.33 -1.79
C CYS A 53 6.39 22.45 -2.51
N ASP A 54 6.98 23.35 -1.72
CA ASP A 54 7.78 24.43 -2.27
C ASP A 54 9.25 24.01 -2.36
N ALA A 55 9.86 24.26 -3.51
CA ALA A 55 11.26 23.96 -3.77
C ALA A 55 12.09 25.24 -3.92
N TYR A 56 13.09 25.39 -3.06
CA TYR A 56 14.01 26.54 -3.07
C TYR A 56 15.43 26.09 -3.37
N GLN A 57 16.12 26.87 -4.21
CA GLN A 57 17.55 26.68 -4.45
C GLN A 57 18.37 27.43 -3.40
N VAL A 58 19.20 26.71 -2.65
CA VAL A 58 20.02 27.28 -1.56
C VAL A 58 21.48 26.93 -1.78
N ASP A 59 22.32 27.96 -1.96
CA ASP A 59 23.77 27.77 -2.03
C ASP A 59 24.33 27.29 -0.68
N ILE A 60 25.40 26.50 -0.73
CA ILE A 60 26.07 25.89 0.43
C ILE A 60 26.51 26.92 1.48
N LYS A 61 26.76 28.16 1.05
CA LYS A 61 27.12 29.30 1.92
C LYS A 61 25.95 29.72 2.81
N ASN A 62 24.73 29.57 2.31
CA ASN A 62 23.49 29.96 2.98
C ASN A 62 22.81 28.78 3.68
N LEU A 63 23.51 27.66 3.87
CA LEU A 63 22.97 26.49 4.57
C LEU A 63 22.54 26.81 6.02
N ASN A 64 23.12 27.83 6.63
CA ASN A 64 22.75 28.24 7.98
C ASN A 64 21.40 28.98 8.05
N SER A 65 20.95 29.56 6.94
CA SER A 65 19.70 30.32 6.83
C SER A 65 18.51 29.47 6.37
N THR A 66 18.68 28.15 6.23
CA THR A 66 17.56 27.24 5.98
C THR A 66 16.69 27.12 7.24
N PRO A 67 15.40 26.80 7.09
CA PRO A 67 14.54 26.45 8.21
C PRO A 67 15.10 25.31 9.07
N ASP A 68 14.54 25.16 10.27
CA ASP A 68 14.98 24.12 11.21
C ASP A 68 14.62 22.70 10.75
N HIS A 69 13.57 22.56 9.95
CA HIS A 69 13.12 21.31 9.37
C HIS A 69 12.87 21.47 7.88
N TYR A 70 13.45 20.58 7.08
CA TYR A 70 13.26 20.58 5.63
C TYR A 70 13.64 19.24 5.01
N LEU A 71 13.19 19.03 3.78
CA LEU A 71 13.61 17.92 2.94
C LEU A 71 14.67 18.36 1.94
N THR A 72 15.63 17.49 1.62
CA THR A 72 16.68 17.81 0.64
C THR A 72 17.20 16.56 -0.05
N PHE A 73 17.66 16.71 -1.30
CA PHE A 73 18.38 15.66 -1.99
C PHE A 73 19.88 15.79 -1.75
N LEU A 74 20.49 14.71 -1.27
CA LEU A 74 21.93 14.61 -1.11
C LEU A 74 22.54 13.68 -2.16
N LYS A 75 23.79 13.94 -2.54
CA LYS A 75 24.58 13.03 -3.38
C LYS A 75 24.74 11.68 -2.68
N GLY A 76 24.16 10.63 -3.24
CA GLY A 76 24.31 9.24 -2.79
C GLY A 76 25.54 8.56 -3.39
N ARG A 77 25.66 7.25 -3.16
CA ARG A 77 26.70 6.44 -3.82
C ARG A 77 26.37 6.24 -5.30
N TYR A 78 27.39 6.13 -6.15
CA TYR A 78 27.26 5.84 -7.58
C TYR A 78 26.40 6.86 -8.35
N GLY A 79 26.42 8.13 -7.94
CA GLY A 79 25.66 9.19 -8.62
C GLY A 79 24.15 9.20 -8.33
N LYS A 80 23.65 8.28 -7.51
CA LYS A 80 22.25 8.29 -7.03
C LYS A 80 21.96 9.54 -6.17
N GLN A 81 20.70 9.88 -6.04
CA GLN A 81 20.24 10.96 -5.15
C GLN A 81 19.37 10.33 -4.06
N ASP A 82 19.64 10.70 -2.81
CA ASP A 82 18.89 10.24 -1.66
C ASP A 82 18.15 11.43 -1.07
N LEU A 83 16.83 11.31 -0.91
CA LEU A 83 16.03 12.28 -0.17
C LEU A 83 16.27 12.06 1.33
N HIS A 84 16.48 13.14 2.06
CA HIS A 84 16.66 13.12 3.50
C HIS A 84 15.84 14.21 4.18
N HIS A 85 15.27 13.90 5.34
CA HIS A 85 14.74 14.88 6.27
C HIS A 85 15.88 15.42 7.13
N VAL A 86 16.11 16.73 7.05
CA VAL A 86 17.11 17.43 7.85
C VAL A 86 16.42 18.11 9.03
N GLN A 87 16.95 17.88 10.23
CA GLN A 87 16.60 18.65 11.43
C GLN A 87 17.82 19.39 11.96
N LYS A 88 17.68 20.69 12.15
CA LYS A 88 18.67 21.55 12.80
C LYS A 88 18.26 21.72 14.27
N LYS A 89 19.17 21.37 15.18
CA LYS A 89 19.03 21.68 16.61
C LYS A 89 20.32 22.34 17.07
N ASP A 90 20.24 23.62 17.38
CA ASP A 90 21.39 24.46 17.72
C ASP A 90 22.47 24.42 16.60
N ASN A 91 23.61 23.78 16.88
CA ASN A 91 24.73 23.56 15.96
C ASN A 91 24.84 22.12 15.43
N THR A 92 23.84 21.28 15.69
CA THR A 92 23.84 19.88 15.27
C THR A 92 22.79 19.63 14.20
N TYR A 93 23.19 18.89 13.17
CA TYR A 93 22.30 18.44 12.10
C TYR A 93 21.95 16.98 12.28
N TYR A 94 20.70 16.62 11.99
CA TYR A 94 20.22 15.25 11.96
C TYR A 94 19.66 14.92 10.58
N LEU A 95 20.08 13.80 10.00
CA LEU A 95 19.54 13.23 8.77
C LEU A 95 18.71 12.01 9.13
N ASP A 96 17.39 12.04 8.89
CA ASP A 96 16.46 10.94 9.19
C ASP A 96 16.68 10.36 10.60
N THR A 97 16.83 11.24 11.61
CA THR A 97 17.15 10.96 13.03
C THR A 97 18.61 10.61 13.37
N GLN A 98 19.50 10.49 12.39
CA GLN A 98 20.93 10.23 12.63
C GLN A 98 21.72 11.53 12.72
N LYS A 99 22.47 11.70 13.82
CA LYS A 99 23.37 12.84 14.00
C LYS A 99 24.43 12.87 12.90
N THR A 100 24.58 14.01 12.23
CA THR A 100 25.58 14.22 11.18
C THR A 100 26.36 15.51 11.44
N SER A 101 27.56 15.60 10.86
CA SER A 101 28.35 16.83 10.89
C SER A 101 27.99 17.74 9.73
N ILE A 102 28.10 19.05 9.93
CA ILE A 102 27.85 20.03 8.86
C ILE A 102 28.81 19.82 7.67
N ALA A 103 30.04 19.37 7.92
CA ALA A 103 31.01 19.06 6.87
C ALA A 103 30.55 17.90 5.97
N HIS A 104 29.96 16.85 6.57
CA HIS A 104 29.41 15.73 5.81
C HIS A 104 28.20 16.16 4.97
N LEU A 105 27.33 17.01 5.52
CA LEU A 105 26.18 17.58 4.80
C LEU A 105 26.65 18.44 3.61
N LYS A 106 27.62 19.34 3.85
CA LYS A 106 28.21 20.23 2.83
C LYS A 106 28.78 19.44 1.64
N ASN A 107 29.52 18.37 1.88
CA ASN A 107 30.12 17.56 0.82
C ASN A 107 29.08 16.88 -0.10
N ARG A 108 27.89 16.58 0.44
CA ARG A 108 26.81 15.88 -0.29
C ARG A 108 25.73 16.82 -0.81
N TRP A 109 25.84 18.12 -0.56
CA TRP A 109 24.83 19.11 -0.86
C TRP A 109 24.54 19.23 -2.37
N LYS A 110 23.26 19.31 -2.73
CA LYS A 110 22.81 19.61 -4.10
C LYS A 110 22.15 20.97 -4.26
N GLY A 111 21.84 21.65 -3.16
CA GLY A 111 21.27 22.98 -3.21
C GLY A 111 19.76 23.03 -3.40
N ILE A 112 19.02 21.96 -3.13
CA ILE A 112 17.55 21.97 -3.20
C ILE A 112 17.00 21.75 -1.80
N VAL A 113 16.15 22.67 -1.35
CA VAL A 113 15.40 22.59 -0.10
C VAL A 113 13.93 22.48 -0.46
N LEU A 114 13.26 21.46 0.08
CA LEU A 114 11.83 21.25 -0.07
C LEU A 114 11.15 21.55 1.27
N LEU A 115 10.15 22.43 1.25
CA LEU A 115 9.31 22.76 2.39
C LEU A 115 7.89 22.26 2.10
N LEU A 116 7.28 21.64 3.10
CA LEU A 116 5.93 21.11 2.99
C LEU A 116 5.00 21.99 3.82
N GLU A 117 3.94 22.47 3.19
CA GLU A 117 2.88 23.20 3.86
C GLU A 117 1.55 22.53 3.52
N GLY A 118 0.61 22.53 4.45
CA GLY A 118 -0.71 21.97 4.18
C GLY A 118 -1.45 21.58 5.45
N LYS A 119 -2.77 21.70 5.39
CA LYS A 119 -3.68 21.08 6.35
C LYS A 119 -4.45 20.00 5.60
N THR A 120 -4.16 18.75 5.90
CA THR A 120 -4.94 17.64 5.36
C THR A 120 -6.33 17.68 5.98
N ASN A 121 -7.36 17.90 5.16
CA ASN A 121 -8.77 17.76 5.56
C ASN A 121 -9.18 16.28 5.71
N GLN A 122 -8.29 15.38 5.29
CA GLN A 122 -8.43 13.96 5.59
C GLN A 122 -8.21 13.80 7.09
N THR A 123 -9.31 13.57 7.82
CA THR A 123 -9.19 12.79 9.03
C THR A 123 -8.43 11.53 8.62
N SER A 124 -7.34 11.18 9.31
CA SER A 124 -6.90 9.80 9.22
C SER A 124 -8.19 9.02 9.42
N LYS A 125 -8.56 8.13 8.49
CA LYS A 125 -9.47 7.07 8.86
C LYS A 125 -8.73 6.40 10.00
N ASN A 126 -8.99 6.86 11.23
CA ASN A 126 -8.91 6.06 12.41
C ASN A 126 -9.81 4.94 11.98
N SER A 127 -9.22 3.86 11.44
CA SER A 127 -9.84 2.55 11.36
C SER A 127 -10.70 2.50 12.59
N ALA A 128 -12.02 2.54 12.39
CA ALA A 128 -12.96 2.86 13.47
C ALA A 128 -12.42 2.20 14.72
N LYS A 129 -12.16 2.98 15.79
CA LYS A 129 -11.84 2.45 17.11
C LYS A 129 -13.08 1.65 17.54
N THR A 130 -13.32 0.54 16.86
CA THR A 130 -14.01 -0.61 17.36
C THR A 130 -13.30 -0.82 18.66
N ARG A 131 -14.08 -0.69 19.73
CA ARG A 131 -13.64 -0.97 21.09
C ARG A 131 -13.39 -2.48 21.10
N SER A 132 -12.28 -2.84 20.48
CA SER A 132 -11.93 -4.20 20.17
C SER A 132 -11.77 -4.88 21.51
N LEU A 133 -12.47 -5.99 21.71
CA LEU A 133 -12.33 -6.80 22.90
C LEU A 133 -10.99 -7.57 22.89
N ILE A 134 -10.25 -7.53 21.78
CA ILE A 134 -8.97 -8.22 21.59
C ILE A 134 -7.92 -7.92 22.68
N PRO A 135 -7.67 -6.67 23.14
CA PRO A 135 -6.70 -6.44 24.21
C PRO A 135 -7.21 -6.97 25.56
N ILE A 136 -8.51 -6.94 25.83
CA ILE A 136 -9.09 -7.50 27.06
C ILE A 136 -9.01 -9.02 27.05
N LEU A 137 -9.36 -9.65 25.93
CA LEU A 137 -9.20 -11.09 25.71
C LEU A 137 -7.74 -11.51 25.78
N GLY A 138 -6.82 -10.69 25.26
CA GLY A 138 -5.37 -10.91 25.36
C GLY A 138 -4.86 -10.88 26.80
N ILE A 139 -5.26 -9.87 27.59
CA ILE A 139 -4.89 -9.77 29.01
C ILE A 139 -5.50 -10.93 29.80
N SER A 140 -6.77 -11.26 29.57
CA SER A 140 -7.44 -12.38 30.24
C SER A 140 -6.76 -13.71 29.92
N SER A 141 -6.47 -13.98 28.65
CA SER A 141 -5.74 -15.18 28.22
C SER A 141 -4.34 -15.25 28.84
N LEU A 142 -3.63 -14.12 28.95
CA LEU A 142 -2.33 -14.06 29.60
C LEU A 142 -2.42 -14.36 31.10
N LEU A 143 -3.41 -13.82 31.81
CA LEU A 143 -3.62 -14.09 33.23
C LEU A 143 -3.98 -15.56 33.48
N ILE A 144 -4.83 -16.15 32.64
CA ILE A 144 -5.15 -17.59 32.70
C ILE A 144 -3.90 -18.42 32.44
N PHE A 145 -3.10 -18.07 31.44
CA PHE A 145 -1.85 -18.76 31.12
C PHE A 145 -0.87 -18.72 32.30
N ILE A 146 -0.68 -17.56 32.93
CA ILE A 146 0.16 -17.40 34.13
C ILE A 146 -0.40 -18.23 35.29
N GLY A 147 -1.72 -18.19 35.53
CA GLY A 147 -2.36 -18.99 36.57
C GLY A 147 -2.17 -20.49 36.40
N LEU A 148 -2.26 -20.99 35.15
CA LEU A 148 -1.99 -22.39 34.83
C LEU A 148 -0.51 -22.74 35.04
N ILE A 149 0.42 -21.89 34.61
CA ILE A 149 1.86 -22.13 34.81
C ILE A 149 2.19 -22.30 36.29
N VAL A 150 1.70 -21.39 37.14
CA VAL A 150 1.98 -21.40 38.58
C VAL A 150 1.36 -22.61 39.28
N ASN A 151 0.24 -23.13 38.76
CA ASN A 151 -0.44 -24.29 39.36
C ASN A 151 0.27 -25.62 39.06
N TYR A 152 0.83 -25.76 37.85
CA TYR A 152 1.41 -27.03 37.38
C TYR A 152 2.93 -27.09 37.45
N ASN A 153 3.61 -26.02 37.87
CA ASN A 153 5.08 -25.96 37.91
C ASN A 153 5.58 -25.33 39.22
N THR A 154 6.75 -25.76 39.66
CA THR A 154 7.50 -25.06 40.72
C THR A 154 7.99 -23.69 40.23
N VAL A 155 8.46 -22.85 41.16
CA VAL A 155 8.99 -21.52 40.82
C VAL A 155 10.19 -21.62 39.88
N LEU A 156 11.12 -22.56 40.13
CA LEU A 156 12.29 -22.76 39.27
C LEU A 156 11.90 -23.30 37.89
N GLU A 157 10.96 -24.24 37.82
CA GLU A 157 10.46 -24.71 36.53
C GLU A 157 9.75 -23.58 35.77
N SER A 158 8.96 -22.74 36.45
CA SER A 158 8.28 -21.60 35.83
C SER A 158 9.26 -20.55 35.27
N LEU A 159 10.42 -20.34 35.90
CA LEU A 159 11.45 -19.44 35.39
C LEU A 159 12.05 -19.92 34.06
N PHE A 160 11.90 -21.20 33.72
CA PHE A 160 12.35 -21.74 32.43
C PHE A 160 11.72 -20.99 31.24
N TYR A 161 10.46 -20.51 31.34
CA TYR A 161 9.77 -19.79 30.25
C TYR A 161 10.51 -18.54 29.76
N ILE A 162 11.40 -17.96 30.56
CA ILE A 162 12.20 -16.79 30.16
C ILE A 162 13.09 -17.12 28.95
N PHE A 163 13.68 -18.31 28.89
CA PHE A 163 14.56 -18.72 27.80
C PHE A 163 13.84 -18.84 26.45
N PRO A 164 12.75 -19.64 26.31
CA PRO A 164 12.03 -19.73 25.04
C PRO A 164 11.38 -18.40 24.64
N LEU A 165 10.91 -17.58 25.59
CA LEU A 165 10.36 -16.25 25.25
C LEU A 165 11.42 -15.31 24.67
N THR A 166 12.58 -15.21 25.33
CA THR A 166 13.69 -14.36 24.85
C THR A 166 14.27 -14.88 23.54
N GLY A 167 14.44 -16.20 23.41
CA GLY A 167 14.87 -16.85 22.18
C GLY A 167 13.89 -16.62 21.02
N LEU A 168 12.59 -16.75 21.26
CA LEU A 168 11.54 -16.51 20.26
C LEU A 168 11.55 -15.06 19.77
N VAL A 169 11.73 -14.08 20.66
CA VAL A 169 11.89 -12.67 20.27
C VAL A 169 13.08 -12.50 19.33
N LEU A 170 14.25 -13.06 19.67
CA LEU A 170 15.43 -12.99 18.80
C LEU A 170 15.22 -13.70 17.45
N SER A 171 14.52 -14.84 17.45
CA SER A 171 14.18 -15.58 16.24
C SER A 171 13.23 -14.81 15.32
N ILE A 172 12.17 -14.19 15.85
CA ILE A 172 11.27 -13.32 15.07
C ILE A 172 12.05 -12.15 14.47
N LEU A 173 12.90 -11.51 15.27
CA LEU A 173 13.73 -10.41 14.82
C LEU A 173 14.70 -10.83 13.70
N SER A 174 15.23 -12.06 13.76
CA SER A 174 16.05 -12.60 12.67
C SER A 174 15.26 -12.79 11.35
N LEU A 175 13.93 -12.95 11.43
CA LEU A 175 13.02 -13.09 10.30
C LEU A 175 12.35 -11.78 9.87
N LYS A 176 12.91 -10.62 10.22
CA LYS A 176 12.33 -9.30 9.92
C LYS A 176 11.91 -9.10 8.46
N HIS A 177 12.62 -9.70 7.52
CA HIS A 177 12.37 -9.57 6.08
C HIS A 177 11.08 -10.28 5.62
N ILE A 178 10.58 -11.23 6.42
CA ILE A 178 9.31 -11.93 6.20
C ILE A 178 8.17 -11.13 6.83
N PHE A 179 8.37 -10.64 8.05
CA PHE A 179 7.35 -9.92 8.83
C PHE A 179 7.30 -8.41 8.57
N GLN A 180 8.11 -7.89 7.64
CA GLN A 180 8.21 -6.46 7.33
C GLN A 180 8.42 -5.57 8.58
N ILE A 181 9.17 -6.07 9.57
CA ILE A 181 9.42 -5.34 10.82
C ILE A 181 10.48 -4.28 10.58
N GLU A 182 10.06 -3.02 10.55
CA GLU A 182 10.95 -1.86 10.55
C GLU A 182 11.14 -1.36 11.99
N ASN A 183 12.32 -1.63 12.58
CA ASN A 183 12.65 -1.13 13.91
C ASN A 183 14.06 -0.48 13.92
N PRO A 184 14.17 0.84 14.15
CA PRO A 184 15.44 1.55 14.09
C PRO A 184 16.40 1.15 15.23
N VAL A 185 15.89 0.69 16.38
CA VAL A 185 16.72 0.19 17.48
C VAL A 185 17.41 -1.11 17.07
N PHE A 186 16.65 -1.98 16.39
CA PHE A 186 17.13 -3.26 15.91
C PHE A 186 18.21 -3.10 14.82
N ASP A 187 17.99 -2.21 13.86
CA ASP A 187 18.97 -1.98 12.78
C ASP A 187 20.28 -1.39 13.30
N LYS A 188 20.22 -0.58 14.36
CA LYS A 188 21.41 -0.11 15.09
C LYS A 188 22.13 -1.26 15.79
N PHE A 189 21.40 -2.14 16.47
CA PHE A 189 21.98 -3.29 17.16
C PHE A 189 22.70 -4.24 16.18
N CYS A 190 22.13 -4.47 15.00
CA CYS A 190 22.75 -5.29 13.97
C CYS A 190 24.00 -4.69 13.32
N LYS A 191 24.23 -3.38 13.47
CA LYS A 191 25.37 -2.63 12.90
C LYS A 191 26.22 -1.97 13.98
N ILE A 192 26.36 -2.62 15.13
CA ILE A 192 27.10 -2.07 16.29
C ILE A 192 28.59 -1.84 15.98
N SER A 193 29.16 -2.59 15.04
CA SER A 193 30.54 -2.53 14.57
C SER A 193 30.61 -2.64 13.04
N THR A 194 31.70 -2.19 12.44
CA THR A 194 31.96 -2.35 10.99
C THR A 194 31.99 -3.81 10.56
N ASN A 195 32.32 -4.73 11.48
CA ASN A 195 32.38 -6.16 11.23
C ASN A 195 31.12 -6.92 11.68
N SER A 196 30.07 -6.22 12.13
CA SER A 196 28.79 -6.83 12.51
C SER A 196 27.69 -6.50 11.50
N ASP A 197 27.03 -7.53 10.99
CA ASP A 197 25.91 -7.39 10.04
C ASP A 197 25.03 -8.64 10.07
N CYS A 198 23.87 -8.52 10.70
CA CYS A 198 22.92 -9.63 10.77
C CYS A 198 22.39 -10.02 9.39
N ASN A 199 22.18 -9.05 8.50
CA ASN A 199 21.52 -9.28 7.22
C ASN A 199 22.40 -10.12 6.29
N SER A 200 23.72 -9.92 6.32
CA SER A 200 24.65 -10.73 5.50
C SER A 200 24.72 -12.18 5.96
N VAL A 201 24.60 -12.44 7.26
CA VAL A 201 24.67 -13.80 7.82
C VAL A 201 23.34 -14.54 7.60
N ILE A 202 22.22 -13.90 7.95
CA ILE A 202 20.88 -14.51 7.90
C ILE A 202 20.44 -14.80 6.46
N ASN A 203 20.73 -13.90 5.52
CA ASN A 203 20.32 -14.06 4.12
C ASN A 203 21.41 -14.69 3.23
N SER A 204 22.48 -15.21 3.81
CA SER A 204 23.55 -15.84 3.03
C SER A 204 23.06 -17.13 2.38
N LYS A 205 23.26 -17.24 1.07
CA LYS A 205 22.99 -18.46 0.29
C LYS A 205 24.26 -19.29 0.04
N LYS A 206 25.37 -19.01 0.76
CA LYS A 206 26.66 -19.67 0.50
C LYS A 206 26.67 -21.17 0.83
N TRP A 207 25.74 -21.65 1.68
CA TRP A 207 25.51 -23.09 1.88
C TRP A 207 24.15 -23.50 1.30
N LYS A 208 24.13 -24.57 0.49
CA LYS A 208 22.92 -25.08 -0.20
C LYS A 208 21.78 -25.44 0.75
N ILE A 209 22.09 -25.86 1.99
CA ILE A 209 21.08 -26.20 3.01
C ILE A 209 20.24 -24.96 3.38
N PHE A 210 20.82 -23.76 3.38
CA PHE A 210 20.13 -22.51 3.71
C PHE A 210 19.23 -21.96 2.61
N GLU A 211 19.19 -22.59 1.43
CA GLU A 211 18.25 -22.20 0.37
C GLU A 211 16.81 -22.57 0.73
N LYS A 212 16.59 -23.64 1.51
CA LYS A 212 15.27 -24.12 1.91
C LYS A 212 14.93 -23.82 3.37
N ILE A 213 15.86 -24.05 4.29
CA ILE A 213 15.67 -23.86 5.73
C ILE A 213 16.82 -23.03 6.26
N SER A 214 16.54 -21.83 6.75
CA SER A 214 17.52 -20.94 7.36
C SER A 214 17.73 -21.26 8.84
N PHE A 215 18.86 -20.85 9.41
CA PHE A 215 19.07 -20.91 10.87
C PHE A 215 17.97 -20.18 11.65
N SER A 216 17.43 -19.10 11.09
CA SER A 216 16.31 -18.36 11.64
C SER A 216 15.04 -19.21 11.75
N ASP A 217 14.72 -20.01 10.72
CA ASP A 217 13.57 -20.93 10.75
C ASP A 217 13.74 -22.00 11.85
N ILE A 218 14.94 -22.58 11.95
CA ILE A 218 15.25 -23.61 12.95
C ILE A 218 15.10 -23.03 14.35
N SER A 219 15.65 -21.84 14.59
CA SER A 219 15.56 -21.18 15.89
C SER A 219 14.12 -20.85 16.28
N LEU A 220 13.31 -20.36 15.33
CA LEU A 220 11.90 -20.06 15.59
C LEU A 220 11.11 -21.32 15.96
N ILE A 221 11.25 -22.39 15.17
CA ILE A 221 10.58 -23.66 15.43
C ILE A 221 11.01 -24.22 16.79
N PHE A 222 12.31 -24.16 17.09
CA PHE A 222 12.86 -24.66 18.35
C PHE A 222 12.27 -23.94 19.57
N PHE A 223 12.38 -22.61 19.65
CA PHE A 223 11.87 -21.85 20.81
C PHE A 223 10.34 -21.90 20.91
N LEU A 224 9.63 -21.92 19.78
CA LEU A 224 8.18 -22.11 19.77
C LEU A 224 7.80 -23.51 20.25
N SER A 225 8.54 -24.55 19.83
CA SER A 225 8.32 -25.92 20.30
C SER A 225 8.62 -26.08 21.78
N GLN A 226 9.64 -25.42 22.32
CA GLN A 226 9.91 -25.42 23.76
C GLN A 226 8.74 -24.82 24.52
N LEU A 227 8.23 -23.67 24.10
CA LEU A 227 7.13 -22.98 24.79
C LEU A 227 5.87 -23.84 24.79
N VAL A 228 5.45 -24.33 23.61
CA VAL A 228 4.22 -25.11 23.46
C VAL A 228 4.35 -26.49 24.11
N SER A 229 5.47 -27.19 23.92
CA SER A 229 5.69 -28.50 24.53
C SER A 229 5.81 -28.40 26.04
N TYR A 230 6.50 -27.39 26.58
CA TYR A 230 6.61 -27.24 28.03
C TYR A 230 5.24 -27.01 28.66
N PHE A 231 4.43 -26.12 28.08
CA PHE A 231 3.06 -25.88 28.54
C PHE A 231 2.19 -27.14 28.45
N ALA A 232 2.20 -27.84 27.31
CA ALA A 232 1.38 -29.03 27.11
C ALA A 232 1.78 -30.21 28.01
N LEU A 233 3.09 -30.46 28.16
CA LEU A 233 3.59 -31.54 29.02
C LEU A 233 3.43 -31.20 30.51
N SER A 234 3.47 -29.93 30.90
CA SER A 234 3.20 -29.50 32.27
C SER A 234 1.75 -29.80 32.69
N ILE A 235 0.77 -29.49 31.83
CA ILE A 235 -0.65 -29.82 32.08
C ILE A 235 -0.88 -31.33 32.12
N ALA A 236 -0.12 -32.09 31.33
CA ALA A 236 -0.22 -33.55 31.27
C ALA A 236 0.60 -34.28 32.36
N ASP A 237 1.18 -33.56 33.32
CA ASP A 237 2.02 -34.10 34.41
C ASP A 237 3.26 -34.87 33.91
N TYR A 238 3.83 -34.44 32.78
CA TYR A 238 5.03 -34.99 32.14
C TYR A 238 6.22 -34.02 32.17
N THR A 239 6.26 -33.11 33.15
CA THR A 239 7.30 -32.09 33.31
C THR A 239 8.72 -32.67 33.38
N SER A 240 8.92 -33.75 34.13
CA SER A 240 10.23 -34.41 34.24
C SER A 240 10.72 -35.01 32.91
N ALA A 241 9.80 -35.60 32.13
CA ALA A 241 10.11 -36.13 30.82
C ALA A 241 10.46 -35.01 29.83
N PHE A 242 9.78 -33.86 29.89
CA PHE A 242 10.12 -32.67 29.11
C PHE A 242 11.58 -32.25 29.33
N PHE A 243 12.02 -32.08 30.59
CA PHE A 243 13.40 -31.67 30.87
C PHE A 243 14.44 -32.71 30.43
N ALA A 244 14.12 -34.00 30.48
CA ALA A 244 14.99 -35.05 29.95
C ALA A 244 15.15 -34.96 28.41
N TYR A 245 14.05 -34.76 27.67
CA TYR A 245 14.11 -34.55 26.22
C TYR A 245 14.83 -33.25 25.87
N GLN A 246 14.53 -32.18 26.59
CA GLN A 246 15.10 -30.86 26.36
C GLN A 246 16.62 -30.87 26.55
N THR A 247 17.10 -31.49 27.63
CA THR A 247 18.54 -31.68 27.88
C THR A 247 19.23 -32.41 26.73
N THR A 248 18.62 -33.49 26.23
CA THR A 248 19.14 -34.27 25.10
C THR A 248 19.26 -33.41 23.83
N ILE A 249 18.23 -32.60 23.53
CA ILE A 249 18.23 -31.72 22.35
C ILE A 249 19.26 -30.60 22.51
N LEU A 250 19.42 -30.03 23.70
CA LEU A 250 20.42 -28.99 23.96
C LEU A 250 21.84 -29.50 23.76
N TYR A 251 22.15 -30.73 24.17
CA TYR A 251 23.45 -31.34 23.86
C TYR A 251 23.68 -31.47 22.36
N CYS A 252 22.67 -31.89 21.59
CA CYS A 252 22.74 -31.89 20.13
C CYS A 252 22.91 -30.48 19.54
N SER A 253 22.32 -29.46 20.17
CA SER A 253 22.39 -28.07 19.71
C SER A 253 23.80 -27.48 19.77
N LEU A 254 24.70 -28.02 20.62
CA LEU A 254 26.10 -27.58 20.70
C LEU A 254 26.82 -27.70 19.35
N ALA A 255 26.53 -28.75 18.58
CA ALA A 255 27.08 -28.93 17.23
C ALA A 255 26.57 -27.83 16.27
N ILE A 256 25.31 -27.41 16.40
CA ILE A 256 24.71 -26.34 15.59
C ILE A 256 25.29 -24.99 15.98
N ILE A 257 25.52 -24.73 17.26
CA ILE A 257 26.18 -23.51 17.75
C ILE A 257 27.60 -23.43 17.18
N ALA A 258 28.36 -24.52 17.25
CA ALA A 258 29.70 -24.58 16.66
C ALA A 258 29.67 -24.32 15.14
N ALA A 259 28.71 -24.91 14.41
CA ALA A 259 28.53 -24.67 12.99
C ALA A 259 28.17 -23.19 12.68
N SER A 260 27.31 -22.56 13.49
CA SER A 260 26.94 -21.15 13.37
C SER A 260 28.14 -20.22 13.57
N ILE A 261 28.96 -20.48 14.61
CA ILE A 261 30.19 -19.71 14.87
C ILE A 261 31.20 -19.89 13.75
N TYR A 262 31.38 -21.12 13.27
CA TYR A 262 32.26 -21.42 12.14
C TYR A 262 31.84 -20.64 10.88
N PHE A 263 30.54 -20.66 10.57
CA PHE A 263 29.98 -19.96 9.42
C PHE A 263 30.21 -18.44 9.51
N GLN A 264 29.92 -17.82 10.66
CA GLN A 264 30.10 -16.39 10.86
C GLN A 264 31.59 -15.98 10.76
N LYS A 265 32.48 -16.75 11.39
CA LYS A 265 33.91 -16.42 11.46
C LYS A 265 34.64 -16.66 10.12
N PHE A 266 34.42 -17.80 9.47
CA PHE A 266 35.22 -18.21 8.32
C PHE A 266 34.55 -17.98 6.97
N VAL A 267 33.21 -18.11 6.87
CA VAL A 267 32.47 -18.03 5.60
C VAL A 267 31.96 -16.62 5.32
N GLU A 268 31.30 -16.00 6.30
CA GLU A 268 30.80 -14.63 6.17
C GLU A 268 31.82 -13.57 6.59
N LYS A 269 32.77 -13.93 7.48
CA LYS A 269 33.75 -13.01 8.06
C LYS A 269 33.10 -11.79 8.72
N LYS A 270 31.86 -11.99 9.19
CA LYS A 270 31.00 -10.97 9.82
C LYS A 270 30.26 -11.62 10.97
N TRP A 271 30.11 -10.88 12.05
CA TRP A 271 29.42 -11.34 13.25
C TRP A 271 27.95 -10.92 13.20
N CYS A 272 27.05 -11.83 13.58
CA CYS A 272 25.64 -11.53 13.77
C CYS A 272 25.32 -11.51 15.27
N PRO A 273 25.15 -10.32 15.90
CA PRO A 273 24.83 -10.21 17.32
C PRO A 273 23.60 -11.02 17.75
N ILE A 274 22.60 -11.16 16.86
CA ILE A 274 21.38 -11.94 17.14
C ILE A 274 21.67 -13.44 17.16
N CYS A 275 22.39 -13.95 16.17
CA CYS A 275 22.75 -15.37 16.14
C CYS A 275 23.63 -15.74 17.34
N LEU A 276 24.54 -14.85 17.74
CA LEU A 276 25.33 -15.01 18.96
C LEU A 276 24.45 -14.95 20.21
N GLY A 277 23.46 -14.05 20.25
CA GLY A 277 22.47 -13.98 21.34
C GLY A 277 21.67 -15.28 21.48
N ILE A 278 21.17 -15.82 20.36
CA ILE A 278 20.49 -17.13 20.33
C ILE A 278 21.43 -18.22 20.86
N SER A 279 22.67 -18.29 20.39
CA SER A 279 23.65 -19.26 20.89
C SER A 279 23.94 -19.11 22.38
N ALA A 280 24.01 -17.89 22.90
CA ALA A 280 24.22 -17.62 24.31
C ALA A 280 23.02 -18.11 25.15
N ILE A 281 21.79 -17.83 24.72
CA ILE A 281 20.57 -18.31 25.39
C ILE A 281 20.58 -19.83 25.51
N LEU A 282 20.89 -20.56 24.42
CA LEU A 282 20.93 -22.03 24.45
C LEU A 282 21.97 -22.58 25.42
N ILE A 283 23.15 -21.95 25.52
CA ILE A 283 24.19 -22.36 26.48
C ILE A 283 23.73 -22.10 27.92
N ILE A 284 23.18 -20.90 28.19
CA ILE A 284 22.69 -20.55 29.53
C ILE A 284 21.52 -21.47 29.92
N GLU A 285 20.64 -21.81 28.98
CA GLU A 285 19.53 -22.74 29.17
C GLU A 285 20.04 -24.15 29.55
N ALA A 286 21.06 -24.66 28.85
CA ALA A 286 21.66 -25.95 29.17
C ALA A 286 22.27 -25.98 30.58
N VAL A 287 22.97 -24.91 30.96
CA VAL A 287 23.51 -24.75 32.31
C VAL A 287 22.37 -24.66 33.33
N TYR A 288 21.31 -23.91 33.04
CA TYR A 288 20.15 -23.75 33.91
C TYR A 288 19.50 -25.11 34.23
N ILE A 289 19.19 -25.90 33.21
CA ILE A 289 18.56 -27.22 33.42
C ILE A 289 19.50 -28.16 34.18
N GLN A 290 20.80 -28.18 33.84
CA GLN A 290 21.75 -29.12 34.43
C GLN A 290 22.01 -28.87 35.93
N TYR A 291 21.94 -27.61 36.39
CA TYR A 291 22.31 -27.24 37.76
C TYR A 291 21.15 -26.76 38.64
N LEU A 292 20.07 -26.23 38.08
CA LEU A 292 18.97 -25.63 38.85
C LEU A 292 17.66 -26.42 38.78
N ILE A 293 17.50 -27.33 37.82
CA ILE A 293 16.31 -28.16 37.71
C ILE A 293 16.63 -29.57 38.20
N GLU A 294 15.94 -29.99 39.26
CA GLU A 294 16.00 -31.37 39.73
C GLU A 294 15.02 -32.21 38.91
N PHE A 295 15.53 -33.00 37.97
CA PHE A 295 14.72 -33.96 37.23
C PHE A 295 15.40 -35.33 37.21
N LYS A 296 14.58 -36.39 37.27
CA LYS A 296 15.05 -37.75 37.01
C LYS A 296 15.03 -37.97 35.50
N HIS A 297 16.01 -38.70 34.96
CA HIS A 297 15.97 -39.19 33.58
C HIS A 297 14.84 -40.21 33.41
N HIS A 298 13.61 -39.70 33.33
CA HIS A 298 12.40 -40.48 33.13
C HIS A 298 11.93 -40.27 31.69
N TYR A 299 12.09 -41.31 30.88
CA TYR A 299 11.62 -41.32 29.51
C TYR A 299 10.24 -41.97 29.45
N ASN A 300 9.24 -41.24 28.96
CA ASN A 300 7.86 -41.70 28.85
C ASN A 300 7.40 -41.69 27.39
N THR A 301 6.95 -42.83 26.87
CA THR A 301 6.56 -42.96 25.45
C THR A 301 5.43 -42.01 25.05
N ASN A 302 4.44 -41.80 25.92
CA ASN A 302 3.33 -40.88 25.63
C ASN A 302 3.82 -39.43 25.59
N ALA A 303 4.71 -39.05 26.51
CA ALA A 303 5.33 -37.74 26.52
C ALA A 303 6.19 -37.50 25.25
N LEU A 304 6.94 -38.52 24.81
CA LEU A 304 7.72 -38.46 23.56
C LEU A 304 6.82 -38.30 22.33
N LEU A 305 5.72 -39.05 22.25
CA LEU A 305 4.77 -38.94 21.15
C LEU A 305 4.11 -37.56 21.12
N LEU A 306 3.71 -37.03 22.28
CA LEU A 306 3.14 -35.69 22.41
C LEU A 306 4.17 -34.62 21.99
N PHE A 307 5.38 -34.68 22.52
CA PHE A 307 6.47 -33.77 22.17
C PHE A 307 6.77 -33.81 20.67
N GLY A 308 6.92 -35.01 20.10
CA GLY A 308 7.15 -35.21 18.67
C GLY A 308 6.01 -34.68 17.81
N ALA A 309 4.75 -34.93 18.20
CA ALA A 309 3.57 -34.42 17.50
C ALA A 309 3.54 -32.88 17.49
N ILE A 310 3.87 -32.22 18.61
CA ILE A 310 3.97 -30.77 18.70
C ILE A 310 5.06 -30.22 17.77
N VAL A 311 6.27 -30.78 17.82
CA VAL A 311 7.40 -30.34 16.98
C VAL A 311 7.07 -30.52 15.48
N LEU A 312 6.51 -31.66 15.10
CA LEU A 312 6.11 -31.94 13.72
C LEU A 312 5.00 -31.00 13.26
N GLY A 313 3.97 -30.80 14.10
CA GLY A 313 2.87 -29.88 13.83
C GLY A 313 3.35 -28.45 13.62
N LEU A 314 4.20 -27.93 14.51
CA LEU A 314 4.76 -26.58 14.41
C LEU A 314 5.67 -26.42 13.18
N THR A 315 6.47 -27.44 12.86
CA THR A 315 7.31 -27.44 11.67
C THR A 315 6.46 -27.37 10.41
N PHE A 316 5.42 -28.22 10.32
CA PHE A 316 4.48 -28.20 9.21
C PHE A 316 3.78 -26.84 9.10
N SER A 317 3.18 -26.34 10.18
CA SER A 317 2.54 -25.02 10.22
C SER A 317 3.47 -23.89 9.79
N TRP A 318 4.70 -23.85 10.29
CA TRP A 318 5.67 -22.81 9.93
C TRP A 318 6.00 -22.82 8.43
N THR A 319 6.24 -24.00 7.84
CA THR A 319 6.55 -24.08 6.41
C THR A 319 5.41 -23.56 5.53
N HIS A 320 4.15 -23.84 5.90
CA HIS A 320 2.97 -23.32 5.20
C HIS A 320 2.77 -21.82 5.42
N LEU A 321 2.89 -21.33 6.66
CA LEU A 321 2.80 -19.91 6.99
C LEU A 321 3.87 -19.10 6.26
N LYS A 322 5.12 -19.59 6.24
CA LYS A 322 6.21 -18.96 5.51
C LYS A 322 5.92 -18.87 4.00
N LYS A 323 5.32 -19.91 3.41
CA LYS A 323 4.92 -19.88 1.99
C LYS A 323 3.81 -18.85 1.74
N LEU A 324 2.84 -18.75 2.65
CA LEU A 324 1.78 -17.75 2.60
C LEU A 324 2.35 -16.32 2.67
N PHE A 325 3.18 -16.01 3.66
CA PHE A 325 3.80 -14.68 3.80
C PHE A 325 4.62 -14.28 2.57
N ASN A 326 5.40 -15.21 2.02
CA ASN A 326 6.16 -14.93 0.80
C ASN A 326 5.25 -14.68 -0.41
N ARG A 327 4.11 -15.37 -0.53
CA ARG A 327 3.12 -15.13 -1.59
C ARG A 327 2.45 -13.78 -1.43
N LEU A 328 2.06 -13.41 -0.21
CA LEU A 328 1.47 -12.09 0.07
C LEU A 328 2.41 -10.96 -0.33
N ARG A 329 3.69 -11.03 0.06
CA ARG A 329 4.70 -10.04 -0.34
C ARG A 329 4.91 -10.00 -1.86
N PHE A 330 4.88 -11.15 -2.52
CA PHE A 330 5.00 -11.21 -3.97
C PHE A 330 3.80 -10.57 -4.68
N LEU A 331 2.59 -10.76 -4.14
CA LEU A 331 1.38 -10.11 -4.64
C LEU A 331 1.45 -8.59 -4.47
N GLU A 332 1.88 -8.10 -3.31
CA GLU A 332 2.10 -6.67 -3.05
C GLU A 332 3.12 -6.07 -4.03
N GLU A 333 4.23 -6.77 -4.28
CA GLU A 333 5.23 -6.32 -5.27
C GLU A 333 4.68 -6.30 -6.70
N ILE A 334 3.87 -7.30 -7.08
CA ILE A 334 3.19 -7.32 -8.39
C ILE A 334 2.22 -6.15 -8.50
N GLU A 335 1.36 -5.95 -7.50
CA GLU A 335 0.37 -4.89 -7.47
C GLU A 335 1.02 -3.52 -7.67
N ILE A 336 2.10 -3.24 -6.93
CA ILE A 336 2.85 -1.98 -7.08
C ILE A 336 3.36 -1.81 -8.52
N LYS A 337 3.94 -2.87 -9.11
CA LYS A 337 4.52 -2.82 -10.46
C LYS A 337 3.45 -2.72 -11.55
N SER A 338 2.36 -3.48 -11.44
CA SER A 338 1.27 -3.48 -12.42
C SER A 338 0.52 -2.15 -12.37
N THR A 339 0.21 -1.62 -11.20
CA THR A 339 -0.43 -0.29 -11.07
C THR A 339 0.48 0.82 -11.58
N ARG A 340 1.80 0.73 -11.33
CA ARG A 340 2.76 1.68 -11.93
C ARG A 340 2.76 1.65 -13.45
N PHE A 341 2.70 0.45 -14.03
CA PHE A 341 2.61 0.27 -15.47
C PHE A 341 1.30 0.84 -16.01
N LEU A 342 0.16 0.53 -15.38
CA LEU A 342 -1.16 1.05 -15.77
C LEU A 342 -1.19 2.58 -15.73
N ARG A 343 -0.64 3.20 -14.68
CA ARG A 343 -0.56 4.66 -14.52
C ARG A 343 0.38 5.35 -15.51
N ASN A 344 1.10 4.63 -16.37
CA ASN A 344 2.04 5.25 -17.30
C ASN A 344 1.30 5.99 -18.42
N TYR A 345 1.31 7.32 -18.36
CA TYR A 345 0.65 8.19 -19.34
C TYR A 345 1.09 7.94 -20.78
N SER A 346 2.37 7.62 -21.04
CA SER A 346 2.82 7.36 -22.42
C SER A 346 2.18 6.09 -23.02
N VAL A 347 1.94 5.08 -22.18
CA VAL A 347 1.25 3.84 -22.58
C VAL A 347 -0.22 4.13 -22.81
N PHE A 348 -0.84 4.88 -21.90
CA PHE A 348 -2.23 5.33 -22.03
C PHE A 348 -2.44 6.17 -23.30
N LYS A 349 -1.61 7.20 -23.53
CA LYS A 349 -1.63 8.07 -24.72
C LYS A 349 -1.54 7.24 -26.00
N THR A 350 -0.64 6.25 -26.04
CA THR A 350 -0.52 5.35 -27.19
C THR A 350 -1.77 4.49 -27.39
N ALA A 351 -2.39 4.02 -26.31
CA ALA A 351 -3.61 3.22 -26.37
C ALA A 351 -4.81 4.05 -26.84
N ILE A 352 -4.99 5.27 -26.33
CA ILE A 352 -6.10 6.14 -26.69
C ILE A 352 -5.97 6.67 -28.11
N LEU A 353 -4.78 7.09 -28.55
CA LEU A 353 -4.57 7.56 -29.93
C LEU A 353 -4.67 6.45 -30.99
N LYS A 354 -4.57 5.17 -30.57
CA LYS A 354 -4.86 4.03 -31.45
C LYS A 354 -6.37 3.82 -31.64
N THR A 355 -7.19 4.35 -30.74
CA THR A 355 -8.62 4.37 -31.00
C THR A 355 -8.88 5.38 -32.10
N HIS A 356 -9.73 5.03 -33.07
CA HIS A 356 -10.13 5.99 -34.08
C HIS A 356 -10.90 7.12 -33.40
N SER A 357 -10.54 8.36 -33.70
CA SER A 357 -11.33 9.49 -33.26
C SER A 357 -12.65 9.51 -34.02
N ILE A 358 -13.68 9.92 -33.27
CA ILE A 358 -15.04 10.06 -33.74
C ILE A 358 -15.46 11.47 -33.39
N ASP A 359 -16.07 12.17 -34.35
CA ASP A 359 -16.65 13.49 -34.11
C ASP A 359 -17.84 13.38 -33.14
N PRO A 360 -17.70 13.84 -31.88
CA PRO A 360 -18.78 13.74 -30.91
C PRO A 360 -19.91 14.70 -31.27
N ILE A 361 -21.16 14.27 -31.04
CA ILE A 361 -22.29 15.20 -31.02
C ILE A 361 -22.09 16.13 -29.82
N THR A 362 -21.55 17.32 -30.07
CA THR A 362 -21.36 18.33 -29.02
C THR A 362 -22.67 19.08 -28.82
N LEU A 363 -23.20 19.01 -27.60
CA LEU A 363 -24.43 19.70 -27.22
C LEU A 363 -24.13 21.01 -26.48
N ASN A 364 -22.93 21.13 -25.89
CA ASN A 364 -22.45 22.35 -25.25
C ASN A 364 -21.20 22.88 -25.97
N SER A 365 -21.28 24.05 -26.58
CA SER A 365 -20.14 24.76 -27.16
C SER A 365 -19.32 25.49 -26.08
N ASN A 366 -18.82 24.75 -25.09
CA ASN A 366 -17.89 25.31 -24.11
C ASN A 366 -16.46 25.19 -24.60
N ASN A 367 -15.72 26.31 -24.60
CA ASN A 367 -14.28 26.39 -24.91
C ASN A 367 -13.43 25.77 -23.78
N ALA A 368 -13.65 24.50 -23.43
CA ALA A 368 -12.81 23.76 -22.51
C ALA A 368 -11.57 23.20 -23.23
N ASP A 369 -10.50 22.96 -22.49
CA ASP A 369 -9.28 22.34 -23.03
C ASP A 369 -9.57 20.87 -23.40
N LEU A 370 -10.24 20.16 -22.50
CA LEU A 370 -10.53 18.73 -22.60
C LEU A 370 -12.04 18.49 -22.58
N THR A 371 -12.58 17.85 -23.61
CA THR A 371 -13.98 17.42 -23.67
C THR A 371 -14.07 15.94 -23.38
N ILE A 372 -14.83 15.58 -22.34
CA ILE A 372 -15.16 14.19 -22.02
C ILE A 372 -16.62 13.96 -22.40
N THR A 373 -16.89 13.00 -23.28
CA THR A 373 -18.25 12.61 -23.65
C THR A 373 -18.57 11.26 -23.03
N LEU A 374 -19.58 11.21 -22.17
CA LEU A 374 -20.11 9.96 -21.61
C LEU A 374 -21.33 9.53 -22.43
N ILE A 375 -21.19 8.39 -23.10
CA ILE A 375 -22.32 7.66 -23.69
C ILE A 375 -22.84 6.71 -22.62
N THR A 376 -24.09 6.93 -22.21
CA THR A 376 -24.72 6.21 -21.10
C THR A 376 -26.09 5.67 -21.49
N ASN A 377 -26.56 4.72 -20.71
CA ASN A 377 -27.97 4.34 -20.65
C ASN A 377 -28.46 4.60 -19.21
N PRO A 378 -29.53 5.38 -19.00
CA PRO A 378 -30.07 5.63 -17.65
C PRO A 378 -30.50 4.36 -16.91
N PHE A 379 -30.71 3.25 -17.62
CA PHE A 379 -31.16 1.97 -17.07
C PHE A 379 -30.02 0.94 -16.99
N CYS A 380 -28.77 1.40 -16.91
CA CYS A 380 -27.59 0.54 -16.81
C CYS A 380 -26.88 0.71 -15.46
N ASP A 381 -26.82 -0.38 -14.68
CA ASP A 381 -26.18 -0.42 -13.36
C ASP A 381 -24.72 0.08 -13.37
N TYR A 382 -23.97 -0.23 -14.43
CA TYR A 382 -22.55 0.15 -14.53
C TYR A 382 -22.34 1.63 -14.90
N CYS A 383 -23.37 2.33 -15.37
CA CYS A 383 -23.26 3.72 -15.80
C CYS A 383 -23.20 4.72 -14.63
N GLN A 384 -23.80 4.38 -13.48
CA GLN A 384 -23.79 5.25 -12.29
C GLN A 384 -22.37 5.56 -11.82
N GLN A 385 -21.48 4.56 -11.84
CA GLN A 385 -20.10 4.72 -11.40
C GLN A 385 -19.31 5.65 -12.32
N ALA A 386 -19.50 5.50 -13.64
CA ALA A 386 -18.91 6.36 -14.65
C ALA A 386 -19.33 7.82 -14.46
N HIS A 387 -20.63 8.03 -14.30
CA HIS A 387 -21.22 9.36 -14.06
C HIS A 387 -20.63 10.03 -12.82
N SER A 388 -20.63 9.31 -11.69
CA SER A 388 -20.11 9.80 -10.40
C SER A 388 -18.63 10.17 -10.46
N LEU A 389 -17.83 9.44 -11.22
CA LEU A 389 -16.42 9.75 -11.43
C LEU A 389 -16.24 11.04 -12.25
N LEU A 390 -16.96 11.14 -13.37
CA LEU A 390 -16.83 12.28 -14.28
C LEU A 390 -17.34 13.58 -13.65
N GLU A 391 -18.37 13.53 -12.81
CA GLU A 391 -18.81 14.69 -12.02
C GLU A 391 -17.71 15.16 -11.05
N LYS A 392 -17.01 14.24 -10.37
CA LYS A 392 -15.88 14.59 -9.51
C LYS A 392 -14.74 15.23 -10.29
N ILE A 393 -14.43 14.70 -11.48
CA ILE A 393 -13.40 15.27 -12.37
C ILE A 393 -13.81 16.67 -12.83
N LYS A 394 -15.06 16.87 -13.25
CA LYS A 394 -15.58 18.18 -13.66
C LYS A 394 -15.56 19.20 -12.52
N ALA A 395 -15.94 18.78 -11.31
CA ALA A 395 -15.89 19.63 -10.11
C ALA A 395 -14.46 20.03 -9.74
N LYS A 396 -13.48 19.14 -9.95
CA LYS A 396 -12.06 19.40 -9.72
C LYS A 396 -11.44 20.34 -10.77
N TYR A 397 -11.92 20.30 -12.02
CA TYR A 397 -11.39 21.08 -13.14
C TYR A 397 -12.47 21.89 -13.90
N PRO A 398 -13.20 22.79 -13.22
CA PRO A 398 -14.45 23.38 -13.75
C PRO A 398 -14.27 24.19 -15.03
N ASN A 399 -13.12 24.82 -15.24
CA ASN A 399 -12.84 25.67 -16.41
C ASN A 399 -12.01 25.00 -17.51
N ARG A 400 -11.52 23.77 -17.26
CA ARG A 400 -10.61 23.08 -18.17
C ARG A 400 -11.19 21.81 -18.76
N VAL A 401 -12.15 21.19 -18.08
CA VAL A 401 -12.84 19.98 -18.52
C VAL A 401 -14.30 20.31 -18.84
N SER A 402 -14.81 19.94 -20.00
CA SER A 402 -16.24 19.86 -20.30
C SER A 402 -16.71 18.41 -20.21
N LEU A 403 -17.96 18.23 -19.80
CA LEU A 403 -18.62 16.93 -19.73
C LEU A 403 -19.86 17.00 -20.61
N ASP A 404 -19.86 16.20 -21.68
CA ASP A 404 -21.01 15.98 -22.55
C ASP A 404 -21.61 14.60 -22.25
N LEU A 405 -22.93 14.48 -22.41
CA LEU A 405 -23.63 13.21 -22.25
C LEU A 405 -24.40 12.87 -23.52
N LEU A 406 -24.39 11.60 -23.90
CA LEU A 406 -25.21 11.04 -24.96
C LEU A 406 -25.97 9.83 -24.43
N LEU A 407 -27.25 9.72 -24.74
CA LEU A 407 -28.06 8.57 -24.38
C LEU A 407 -28.03 7.55 -25.52
N ASN A 408 -27.54 6.35 -25.23
CA ASN A 408 -27.60 5.20 -26.15
C ASN A 408 -28.73 4.27 -25.72
N ILE A 409 -29.96 4.70 -26.02
CA ILE A 409 -31.18 3.98 -25.67
C ILE A 409 -32.07 3.80 -26.89
N ASP A 410 -32.77 2.68 -26.94
CA ASP A 410 -33.90 2.48 -27.85
C ASP A 410 -35.19 2.77 -27.09
N ILE A 411 -35.92 3.80 -27.48
CA ILE A 411 -37.13 4.26 -26.79
C ILE A 411 -38.41 3.64 -27.36
N GLU A 412 -38.34 2.93 -28.49
CA GLU A 412 -39.53 2.39 -29.15
C GLU A 412 -40.10 1.17 -28.41
N ASP A 413 -39.24 0.43 -27.71
CA ASP A 413 -39.60 -0.78 -26.96
C ASP A 413 -39.78 -0.53 -25.44
N GLU A 414 -39.66 0.72 -24.98
CA GLU A 414 -39.69 1.06 -23.56
C GLU A 414 -41.10 1.40 -23.04
N TYR A 415 -41.30 1.17 -21.74
CA TYR A 415 -42.53 1.60 -21.05
C TYR A 415 -42.67 3.13 -21.08
N GLU A 416 -43.90 3.63 -21.21
CA GLU A 416 -44.20 5.06 -21.43
C GLU A 416 -43.57 5.98 -20.36
N GLU A 417 -43.57 5.56 -19.10
CA GLU A 417 -42.98 6.33 -18.00
C GLU A 417 -41.44 6.47 -18.11
N TYR A 418 -40.74 5.43 -18.57
CA TYR A 418 -39.29 5.44 -18.78
C TYR A 418 -38.90 6.22 -20.04
N LYS A 419 -39.72 6.11 -21.09
CA LYS A 419 -39.63 6.96 -22.27
C LYS A 419 -39.76 8.45 -21.91
N LEU A 420 -40.72 8.79 -21.03
CA LEU A 420 -40.93 10.15 -20.56
C LEU A 420 -39.73 10.68 -19.76
N VAL A 421 -39.10 9.84 -18.93
CA VAL A 421 -37.85 10.17 -18.23
C VAL A 421 -36.75 10.54 -19.24
N CYS A 422 -36.53 9.70 -20.26
CA CYS A 422 -35.52 9.95 -21.29
C CYS A 422 -35.80 11.22 -22.09
N GLN A 423 -37.06 11.46 -22.49
CA GLN A 423 -37.45 12.67 -23.20
C GLN A 423 -37.22 13.93 -22.34
N ARG A 424 -37.48 13.86 -21.04
CA ARG A 424 -37.27 14.98 -20.12
C ARG A 424 -35.81 15.27 -19.88
N MET A 425 -34.99 14.23 -19.72
CA MET A 425 -33.53 14.33 -19.68
C MET A 425 -33.00 15.06 -20.92
N ILE A 426 -33.42 14.67 -22.12
CA ILE A 426 -33.03 15.35 -23.37
C ILE A 426 -33.54 16.79 -23.43
N THR A 427 -34.77 17.04 -22.96
CA THR A 427 -35.33 18.39 -22.92
C THR A 427 -34.50 19.32 -22.02
N MET A 428 -34.04 18.85 -20.86
CA MET A 428 -33.11 19.60 -20.00
C MET A 428 -31.81 19.91 -20.72
N GLN A 429 -31.27 18.93 -21.45
CA GLN A 429 -30.04 19.06 -22.20
C GLN A 429 -30.17 20.12 -23.30
N LEU A 430 -31.25 20.10 -24.08
CA LEU A 430 -31.53 21.05 -25.17
C LEU A 430 -31.79 22.48 -24.67
N ASN A 431 -32.34 22.64 -23.47
CA ASN A 431 -32.63 23.96 -22.88
C ASN A 431 -31.40 24.63 -22.23
N ASN A 432 -30.18 24.19 -22.56
CA ASN A 432 -28.90 24.67 -21.98
C ASN A 432 -28.85 24.60 -20.45
N LYS A 433 -29.62 23.69 -19.83
CA LYS A 433 -29.61 23.48 -18.37
C LYS A 433 -28.66 22.36 -17.97
N GLY A 434 -27.43 22.37 -18.49
CA GLY A 434 -26.46 21.28 -18.34
C GLY A 434 -26.19 20.86 -16.88
N GLN A 435 -26.15 21.81 -15.94
CA GLN A 435 -26.03 21.48 -14.50
C GLN A 435 -27.28 20.82 -13.92
N GLN A 436 -28.48 21.24 -14.32
CA GLN A 436 -29.73 20.61 -13.86
C GLN A 436 -29.86 19.19 -14.41
N PHE A 437 -29.43 18.99 -15.66
CA PHE A 437 -29.41 17.68 -16.28
C PHE A 437 -28.49 16.68 -15.57
N LEU A 438 -27.25 17.08 -15.24
CA LEU A 438 -26.33 16.20 -14.50
C LEU A 438 -26.88 15.82 -13.12
N ALA A 439 -27.43 16.79 -12.39
CA ALA A 439 -28.08 16.54 -11.11
C ALA A 439 -29.30 15.61 -11.24
N ALA A 440 -30.10 15.80 -12.30
CA ALA A 440 -31.26 14.95 -12.56
C ALA A 440 -30.87 13.52 -12.90
N LEU A 441 -29.79 13.32 -13.66
CA LEU A 441 -29.25 12.00 -13.94
C LEU A 441 -28.65 11.34 -12.68
N HIS A 442 -27.95 12.10 -11.85
CA HIS A 442 -27.44 11.60 -10.56
C HIS A 442 -28.59 11.11 -9.67
N ASP A 443 -29.64 11.92 -9.52
CA ASP A 443 -30.83 11.54 -8.76
C ASP A 443 -31.56 10.32 -9.35
N TRP A 444 -31.55 10.18 -10.67
CA TRP A 444 -32.16 9.02 -11.33
C TRP A 444 -31.48 7.73 -10.89
N PHE A 445 -30.14 7.68 -10.89
CA PHE A 445 -29.38 6.49 -10.49
C PHE A 445 -29.48 6.14 -9.00
N GLU A 446 -29.99 7.02 -8.13
CA GLU A 446 -30.13 6.74 -6.69
C GLU A 446 -31.46 6.07 -6.34
N ASP A 447 -32.56 6.39 -7.03
CA ASP A 447 -33.92 5.92 -6.70
C ASP A 447 -34.59 5.12 -7.84
N GLU A 448 -34.21 5.37 -9.09
CA GLU A 448 -34.73 4.72 -10.31
C GLU A 448 -36.28 4.66 -10.38
N ASN A 449 -36.98 5.58 -9.70
CA ASN A 449 -38.43 5.65 -9.63
C ASN A 449 -38.97 6.66 -10.66
N PRO A 450 -39.60 6.23 -11.78
CA PRO A 450 -40.09 7.12 -12.82
C PRO A 450 -41.04 8.19 -12.28
N ASN A 451 -42.04 7.79 -11.50
CA ASN A 451 -43.11 8.67 -11.04
C ASN A 451 -42.59 9.75 -10.09
N GLY A 452 -41.77 9.36 -9.11
CA GLY A 452 -41.15 10.30 -8.17
C GLY A 452 -40.21 11.28 -8.87
N TRP A 453 -39.41 10.77 -9.80
CA TRP A 453 -38.45 11.57 -10.56
C TRP A 453 -39.13 12.57 -11.50
N LEU A 454 -40.16 12.15 -12.23
CA LEU A 454 -40.91 13.00 -13.17
C LEU A 454 -41.63 14.16 -12.46
N VAL A 455 -42.10 13.95 -11.23
CA VAL A 455 -42.70 15.02 -10.39
C VAL A 455 -41.63 15.99 -9.88
N LYS A 456 -40.46 15.49 -9.47
CA LYS A 456 -39.35 16.32 -9.01
C LYS A 456 -38.82 17.23 -10.12
N TYR A 457 -38.76 16.69 -11.32
CA TYR A 457 -38.20 17.34 -12.50
C TYR A 457 -39.29 17.73 -13.50
N ASP A 458 -40.21 18.60 -13.09
CA ASP A 458 -41.32 19.02 -13.94
C ASP A 458 -40.86 20.03 -15.01
N LEU A 459 -40.87 19.59 -16.27
CA LEU A 459 -40.51 20.38 -17.44
C LEU A 459 -41.40 19.97 -18.62
N GLU A 460 -41.92 20.96 -19.33
CA GLU A 460 -42.67 20.76 -20.56
C GLU A 460 -41.77 20.12 -21.63
N ILE A 461 -42.22 19.01 -22.19
CA ILE A 461 -41.49 18.23 -23.20
C ILE A 461 -42.00 18.61 -24.59
N ASP A 462 -41.10 19.01 -25.48
CA ASP A 462 -41.35 18.96 -26.92
C ASP A 462 -41.04 17.53 -27.40
N GLU A 463 -42.06 16.67 -27.43
CA GLU A 463 -41.92 15.24 -27.74
C GLU A 463 -41.25 15.01 -29.10
N ASN A 464 -41.59 15.83 -30.10
CA ASN A 464 -41.03 15.70 -31.44
C ASN A 464 -39.53 15.99 -31.42
N LYS A 465 -39.12 17.08 -30.75
CA LYS A 465 -37.69 17.44 -30.65
C LYS A 465 -36.91 16.44 -29.80
N ALA A 466 -37.48 15.99 -28.67
CA ALA A 466 -36.86 15.02 -27.78
C ALA A 466 -36.65 13.66 -28.46
N ASN A 467 -37.70 13.10 -29.08
CA ASN A 467 -37.63 11.82 -29.79
C ASN A 467 -36.65 11.87 -30.95
N LYS A 468 -36.69 12.93 -31.76
CA LYS A 468 -35.74 13.11 -32.87
C LYS A 468 -34.29 13.13 -32.36
N THR A 469 -34.04 13.79 -31.24
CA THR A 469 -32.70 13.85 -30.64
C THR A 469 -32.24 12.49 -30.13
N LEU A 470 -33.10 11.74 -29.42
CA LEU A 470 -32.81 10.37 -28.95
C LEU A 470 -32.48 9.43 -30.11
N ILE A 471 -33.32 9.42 -31.15
CA ILE A 471 -33.10 8.62 -32.35
C ILE A 471 -31.78 9.00 -33.02
N THR A 472 -31.47 10.30 -33.10
CA THR A 472 -30.21 10.78 -33.69
C THR A 472 -29.00 10.32 -32.87
N GLN A 473 -29.05 10.43 -31.54
CA GLN A 473 -27.97 9.95 -30.66
C GLN A 473 -27.77 8.43 -30.78
N LYS A 474 -28.87 7.66 -30.83
CA LYS A 474 -28.82 6.20 -31.03
C LYS A 474 -28.22 5.83 -32.37
N GLN A 475 -28.66 6.45 -33.46
CA GLN A 475 -28.11 6.21 -34.80
C GLN A 475 -26.64 6.58 -34.89
N TRP A 476 -26.23 7.68 -34.25
CA TRP A 476 -24.83 8.08 -34.18
C TRP A 476 -23.99 7.05 -33.41
N CYS A 477 -24.51 6.48 -32.31
CA CYS A 477 -23.82 5.40 -31.59
C CYS A 477 -23.61 4.16 -32.48
N ILE A 478 -24.63 3.78 -33.26
CA ILE A 478 -24.56 2.65 -34.20
C ILE A 478 -23.52 2.91 -35.31
N GLN A 479 -23.55 4.10 -35.92
CA GLN A 479 -22.61 4.48 -36.99
C GLN A 479 -21.16 4.46 -36.51
N ASN A 480 -20.92 4.81 -35.25
CA ASN A 480 -19.60 4.89 -34.65
C ASN A 480 -19.20 3.64 -33.85
N GLN A 481 -19.96 2.54 -33.95
CA GLN A 481 -19.67 1.26 -33.28
C GLN A 481 -19.50 1.43 -31.75
N VAL A 482 -20.45 2.14 -31.13
CA VAL A 482 -20.57 2.27 -29.68
C VAL A 482 -21.60 1.24 -29.21
N ASP A 483 -21.13 0.00 -29.06
CA ASP A 483 -21.99 -1.17 -28.85
C ASP A 483 -22.34 -1.44 -27.38
N PHE A 484 -21.74 -0.71 -26.44
CA PHE A 484 -21.94 -0.89 -25.01
C PHE A 484 -22.00 0.45 -24.27
N THR A 485 -22.57 0.43 -23.07
CA THR A 485 -22.58 1.56 -22.12
C THR A 485 -22.10 1.07 -20.74
N PRO A 486 -21.40 1.90 -19.95
CA PRO A 486 -20.93 3.23 -20.30
C PRO A 486 -19.79 3.17 -21.34
N ALA A 487 -19.76 4.14 -22.26
CA ALA A 487 -18.60 4.39 -23.11
C ALA A 487 -18.16 5.84 -22.94
N VAL A 488 -16.86 6.07 -22.88
CA VAL A 488 -16.29 7.42 -22.68
C VAL A 488 -15.45 7.80 -23.87
N LEU A 489 -15.62 9.04 -24.34
CA LEU A 489 -14.73 9.67 -25.30
C LEU A 489 -13.95 10.79 -24.63
N ILE A 490 -12.69 10.96 -25.02
CA ILE A 490 -11.83 12.05 -24.59
C ILE A 490 -11.35 12.76 -25.85
N ASN A 491 -11.83 13.99 -26.08
CA ASN A 491 -11.64 14.74 -27.33
C ASN A 491 -11.96 13.89 -28.58
N GLY A 492 -13.06 13.13 -28.55
CA GLY A 492 -13.48 12.26 -29.66
C GLY A 492 -12.83 10.87 -29.70
N TYR A 493 -11.72 10.64 -28.99
CA TYR A 493 -11.08 9.34 -28.90
C TYR A 493 -11.79 8.42 -27.91
N LYS A 494 -12.04 7.16 -28.29
CA LYS A 494 -12.61 6.15 -27.38
C LYS A 494 -11.66 5.85 -26.23
N TYR A 495 -12.18 5.88 -25.00
CA TYR A 495 -11.45 5.42 -23.83
C TYR A 495 -11.09 3.93 -24.00
N PRO A 496 -9.81 3.54 -23.92
CA PRO A 496 -9.43 2.16 -24.21
C PRO A 496 -9.95 1.18 -23.17
N LEU A 497 -10.66 0.14 -23.62
CA LEU A 497 -11.22 -0.93 -22.78
C LEU A 497 -10.20 -1.72 -21.94
N ILE A 498 -8.90 -1.58 -22.22
CA ILE A 498 -7.84 -2.16 -21.41
C ILE A 498 -7.66 -1.46 -20.05
N TYR A 499 -8.32 -0.32 -19.85
CA TYR A 499 -8.34 0.42 -18.60
C TYR A 499 -9.76 0.45 -18.03
N ASP A 500 -9.86 0.23 -16.72
CA ASP A 500 -11.07 0.55 -15.98
C ASP A 500 -11.29 2.07 -15.96
N ILE A 501 -12.54 2.51 -15.88
CA ILE A 501 -12.90 3.93 -15.97
C ILE A 501 -12.35 4.74 -14.80
N GLU A 502 -12.25 4.13 -13.62
CA GLU A 502 -11.72 4.68 -12.39
C GLU A 502 -10.26 5.11 -12.52
N HIS A 503 -9.53 4.51 -13.46
CA HIS A 503 -8.15 4.89 -13.76
C HIS A 503 -8.05 6.21 -14.52
N LEU A 504 -9.15 6.75 -15.07
CA LEU A 504 -9.15 8.03 -15.78
C LEU A 504 -8.65 9.18 -14.90
N ASP A 505 -8.94 9.18 -13.58
CA ASP A 505 -8.44 10.19 -12.64
C ASP A 505 -6.90 10.29 -12.64
N TYR A 506 -6.19 9.20 -12.95
CA TYR A 506 -4.73 9.23 -13.03
C TYR A 506 -4.20 10.07 -14.18
N PHE A 507 -4.97 10.25 -15.25
CA PHE A 507 -4.49 10.84 -16.51
C PHE A 507 -5.01 12.25 -16.76
N ILE A 508 -6.01 12.74 -16.02
CA ILE A 508 -6.63 14.06 -16.30
C ILE A 508 -5.58 15.18 -16.29
N GLN A 509 -4.68 15.22 -15.31
CA GLN A 509 -3.66 16.26 -15.23
C GLN A 509 -2.65 16.15 -16.39
N ASP A 510 -2.26 14.94 -16.77
CA ASP A 510 -1.35 14.71 -17.89
C ASP A 510 -2.01 15.10 -19.23
N LEU A 511 -3.26 14.73 -19.46
CA LEU A 511 -4.06 15.11 -20.62
C LEU A 511 -4.19 16.63 -20.75
N LEU A 512 -4.46 17.31 -19.64
CA LEU A 512 -4.58 18.78 -19.59
C LEU A 512 -3.25 19.50 -19.84
N ASN A 513 -2.10 18.85 -19.61
CA ASN A 513 -0.78 19.43 -19.79
C ASN A 513 -0.13 19.05 -21.13
N ASP A 514 -0.73 18.11 -21.87
CA ASP A 514 -0.22 17.60 -23.14
C ASP A 514 -0.76 18.42 -24.32
N SER A 515 -0.03 19.47 -24.69
CA SER A 515 -0.41 20.34 -25.82
C SER A 515 -0.59 19.57 -27.13
N ASP A 516 0.18 18.50 -27.36
CA ASP A 516 0.11 17.73 -28.60
C ASP A 516 -1.22 16.96 -28.67
N PHE A 517 -1.64 16.37 -27.54
CA PHE A 517 -2.94 15.71 -27.45
C PHE A 517 -4.10 16.69 -27.62
N LEU A 518 -4.01 17.87 -26.99
CA LEU A 518 -5.06 18.90 -27.08
C LEU A 518 -5.16 19.56 -28.46
N THR A 519 -4.09 19.55 -29.26
CA THR A 519 -4.05 20.17 -30.59
C THR A 519 -4.27 19.21 -31.75
N GLN A 520 -4.17 17.89 -31.53
CA GLN A 520 -4.24 16.89 -32.60
C GLN A 520 -5.57 16.87 -33.36
N GLU A 521 -6.67 17.42 -32.83
CA GLU A 521 -7.98 17.45 -33.51
C GLU A 521 -8.78 18.74 -33.30
N ARG A 522 -8.38 19.82 -33.98
CA ARG A 522 -9.31 20.92 -34.33
C ARG A 522 -9.51 21.05 -35.84
N LYS A 523 -9.55 19.95 -36.58
CA LYS A 523 -10.14 19.93 -37.93
C LYS A 523 -11.62 19.57 -37.80
N TYR A 524 -12.38 20.45 -37.15
CA TYR A 524 -13.83 20.35 -37.13
C TYR A 524 -14.36 20.52 -38.55
N SER A 525 -14.91 19.46 -39.16
CA SER A 525 -15.90 19.64 -40.21
C SER A 525 -17.17 20.13 -39.53
N GLY A 526 -17.37 21.44 -39.51
CA GLY A 526 -18.62 22.02 -39.07
C GLY A 526 -19.72 21.62 -40.04
N ASP A 527 -20.49 20.60 -39.68
CA ASP A 527 -21.79 20.26 -40.29
C ASP A 527 -22.49 19.17 -39.45
N LEU A 528 -22.78 19.46 -38.17
CA LEU A 528 -23.81 18.77 -37.37
C LEU A 528 -24.05 19.54 -36.06
N GLN A 529 -24.52 20.78 -36.18
CA GLN A 529 -25.24 21.41 -35.08
C GLN A 529 -26.68 20.90 -35.13
N LEU A 530 -27.14 20.26 -34.05
CA LEU A 530 -28.55 19.93 -33.87
C LEU A 530 -29.34 21.24 -33.77
N VAL A 531 -30.09 21.57 -34.82
CA VAL A 531 -31.09 22.65 -34.86
C VAL A 531 -32.29 22.30 -33.98
#